data_AF-A0A6P8YZP3-F1
#
_entry.id   AF-A0A6P8YZP3-F1
#
_cell.length_a   1.000
_cell.length_b   1.000
_cell.length_c   1.000
_cell.angle_alpha   90.00
_cell.angle_beta   90.00
_cell.angle_gamma   90.00
#
_symmetry.space_group_name_H-M   'P 1'
#
loop_
_entity.id
_entity.type
_entity.pdbx_description
1 polymer ?
#
loop_
_entity_poly.entity_id
_entity_poly.type
_entity_poly.pdbx_seq_one_letter_code
_entity_poly.pdbx_strand_id
1 'polypeptide(L)'
;MPPKKRAQSNRGSDARKRSKQESSPPELRERPATDRMSFESEVGTVKVEPNGPETDNLSSSTLNPKLWCRDCDEDAAEDCEDSGHSVCSLRQLRTEQAAPKLLQLDNAATSAREVVKALLDAKGVLEAQLEQWSGRLQHVEEARKELWAAADEGRDLEEPTLEGGLEQLLQDATTLLQAKCQLQLQVDSPCSTWKGQLQVAAPGSRRSLLCPLVLQMHQDWSLTKIFRPEECMHVGKLSTQKEHTQELNESLQNPGLDKVRKLSGLDCMERPNWSTALLKRVAPRVEWLITGNAVREHLEVIRDMPALRCLYVHLRNSVENAPDLPLQLQELEVRNVSVEHLQSVQRMPRLRKLVLNWYEHGALDVAFPPLPAGHCGLQWLSVYLRPASTVLSLAKAHAATLQELRILCASEGDGLLHFKDLAEGLRQCGLVALRRVVLMRGPAPRYRDQKLPHAAESCQRQKQSSLGQTSADGLGEAGQNCEGDVRGL
;
A
#
# COMPACT_ATOMS: atom_id res chain seq x y z
N MET A 1 -42.73 -9.75 -57.80
CA MET A 1 -42.77 -9.30 -56.39
C MET A 1 -42.47 -7.81 -56.33
N PRO A 2 -43.30 -6.97 -55.68
CA PRO A 2 -43.06 -5.53 -55.64
C PRO A 2 -42.19 -5.16 -54.42
N PRO A 3 -41.33 -4.13 -54.50
CA PRO A 3 -40.74 -3.54 -53.31
C PRO A 3 -41.63 -2.43 -52.75
N LYS A 4 -41.87 -2.51 -51.44
CA LYS A 4 -42.66 -1.56 -50.64
C LYS A 4 -41.86 -0.29 -50.31
N LYS A 5 -42.64 0.78 -50.20
CA LYS A 5 -42.29 2.19 -49.98
C LYS A 5 -41.54 2.44 -48.66
N ARG A 6 -40.53 3.32 -48.72
CA ARG A 6 -39.91 4.03 -47.57
C ARG A 6 -40.84 5.16 -47.11
N ALA A 7 -41.11 5.23 -45.80
CA ALA A 7 -41.73 6.37 -45.15
C ALA A 7 -40.63 7.24 -44.49
N GLN A 8 -40.62 8.52 -44.83
CA GLN A 8 -39.83 9.57 -44.18
C GLN A 8 -40.61 10.11 -42.97
N SER A 9 -39.92 10.24 -41.84
CA SER A 9 -40.43 10.83 -40.60
C SER A 9 -39.62 12.09 -40.29
N ASN A 10 -40.28 13.25 -40.42
CA ASN A 10 -39.84 14.56 -39.97
C ASN A 10 -40.15 14.76 -38.47
N ARG A 11 -39.14 15.16 -37.67
CA ARG A 11 -39.23 16.00 -36.45
C ARG A 11 -37.86 16.66 -36.30
N GLY A 12 -37.66 17.96 -36.17
CA GLY A 12 -38.46 19.00 -35.53
C GLY A 12 -37.52 19.70 -34.55
N SER A 13 -36.82 20.73 -35.01
CA SER A 13 -35.73 21.42 -34.31
C SER A 13 -36.27 22.72 -33.70
N ASP A 14 -36.45 22.78 -32.39
CA ASP A 14 -36.79 24.01 -31.66
C ASP A 14 -35.58 24.53 -30.88
N ALA A 15 -35.10 25.68 -31.33
CA ALA A 15 -34.06 26.47 -30.69
C ALA A 15 -34.68 27.45 -29.68
N ARG A 16 -34.24 27.43 -28.42
CA ARG A 16 -34.53 28.48 -27.43
C ARG A 16 -33.27 29.24 -27.05
N LYS A 17 -33.22 30.50 -27.51
CA LYS A 17 -32.37 31.58 -27.00
C LYS A 17 -32.79 31.94 -25.57
N ARG A 18 -31.82 32.14 -24.66
CA ARG A 18 -31.95 33.04 -23.51
C ARG A 18 -30.65 33.80 -23.28
N SER A 19 -30.84 35.06 -22.91
CA SER A 19 -29.89 36.17 -22.84
C SER A 19 -29.62 36.59 -21.40
N LYS A 20 -28.38 37.07 -21.17
CA LYS A 20 -27.93 38.21 -20.32
C LYS A 20 -28.35 38.31 -18.83
N GLN A 21 -27.33 38.53 -17.97
CA GLN A 21 -27.09 39.64 -17.02
C GLN A 21 -26.21 39.12 -15.86
N GLU A 22 -24.95 39.55 -15.70
CA GLU A 22 -24.47 40.75 -14.99
C GLU A 22 -24.95 40.90 -13.54
N SER A 23 -24.03 40.64 -12.59
CA SER A 23 -23.88 41.41 -11.34
C SER A 23 -22.70 40.88 -10.48
N SER A 24 -21.58 41.62 -10.46
CA SER A 24 -20.63 41.68 -9.32
C SER A 24 -21.24 42.56 -8.21
N PRO A 25 -20.86 42.47 -6.91
CA PRO A 25 -19.60 43.03 -6.35
C PRO A 25 -19.20 42.38 -4.97
N PRO A 26 -18.45 43.02 -4.04
CA PRO A 26 -17.22 43.83 -4.12
C PRO A 26 -16.03 43.23 -3.34
N GLU A 27 -14.84 43.77 -3.62
CA GLU A 27 -13.61 43.65 -2.84
C GLU A 27 -13.72 44.25 -1.43
N LEU A 28 -13.07 43.63 -0.44
CA LEU A 28 -12.73 44.25 0.84
C LEU A 28 -11.25 44.03 1.18
N ARG A 29 -10.62 45.16 1.49
CA ARG A 29 -9.22 45.40 1.83
C ARG A 29 -8.76 44.75 3.14
N GLU A 30 -7.52 44.28 3.09
CA GLU A 30 -6.39 44.41 4.04
C GLU A 30 -6.65 44.59 5.55
N ARG A 31 -5.97 43.74 6.35
CA ARG A 31 -4.95 44.16 7.33
C ARG A 31 -4.08 42.97 7.83
N PRO A 32 -2.79 43.19 8.13
CA PRO A 32 -1.87 42.16 8.63
C PRO A 32 -1.59 42.28 10.14
N ALA A 33 -1.52 41.13 10.81
CA ALA A 33 -0.79 40.84 12.06
C ALA A 33 -0.88 39.32 12.21
N THR A 34 0.19 38.56 12.40
CA THR A 34 0.81 38.39 13.72
C THR A 34 2.18 37.70 13.64
N ASP A 35 3.06 38.18 14.52
CA ASP A 35 4.03 37.44 15.35
C ASP A 35 4.87 36.30 14.77
N ARG A 36 6.11 36.68 14.50
CA ARG A 36 7.31 35.85 14.55
C ARG A 36 7.54 35.39 16.01
N MET A 37 7.25 34.13 16.31
CA MET A 37 7.86 33.44 17.47
C MET A 37 8.96 32.51 16.96
N SER A 38 10.20 32.94 17.21
CA SER A 38 11.39 32.11 17.08
C SER A 38 11.45 31.17 18.28
N PHE A 39 11.42 29.86 18.06
CA PHE A 39 11.79 28.87 19.07
C PHE A 39 13.22 28.41 18.77
N GLU A 40 14.18 28.92 19.53
CA GLU A 40 15.51 28.35 19.66
C GLU A 40 15.40 27.10 20.55
N SER A 41 15.83 25.94 20.04
CA SER A 41 15.97 24.74 20.87
C SER A 41 17.37 24.72 21.48
N GLU A 42 17.46 25.06 22.76
CA GLU A 42 18.64 24.80 23.57
C GLU A 42 18.74 23.30 23.86
N VAL A 43 19.79 22.66 23.34
CA VAL A 43 20.17 21.30 23.70
C VAL A 43 20.99 21.37 24.99
N GLY A 44 20.31 21.19 26.12
CA GLY A 44 20.95 21.08 27.43
C GLY A 44 21.80 19.81 27.55
N THR A 45 23.12 19.99 27.65
CA THR A 45 24.08 18.93 27.99
C THR A 45 24.17 18.83 29.52
N VAL A 46 23.74 17.71 30.08
CA VAL A 46 23.87 17.43 31.52
C VAL A 46 25.31 17.00 31.80
N LYS A 47 26.07 17.89 32.45
CA LYS A 47 27.41 17.65 32.97
C LYS A 47 27.28 17.18 34.42
N VAL A 48 27.70 15.96 34.71
CA VAL A 48 27.74 15.41 36.07
C VAL A 48 29.09 15.76 36.68
N GLU A 49 29.09 16.60 37.72
CA GLU A 49 30.26 16.84 38.58
C GLU A 49 30.15 16.01 39.88
N PRO A 50 31.28 15.53 40.44
CA PRO A 50 31.27 14.78 41.69
C PRO A 50 31.33 15.73 42.89
N ASN A 51 30.32 15.66 43.76
CA ASN A 51 30.30 16.38 45.03
C ASN A 51 31.22 15.72 46.07
N GLY A 52 32.04 16.55 46.72
CA GLY A 52 32.80 16.22 47.93
C GLY A 52 31.93 16.22 49.20
N PRO A 53 32.51 15.85 50.35
CA PRO A 53 31.76 15.62 51.58
C PRO A 53 31.67 16.89 52.42
N GLU A 54 30.45 17.40 52.61
CA GLU A 54 30.15 18.35 53.68
C GLU A 54 29.40 17.62 54.81
N THR A 55 30.01 17.70 55.98
CA THR A 55 29.47 17.22 57.25
C THR A 55 28.63 18.32 57.87
N ASP A 56 27.32 18.10 58.03
CA ASP A 56 26.51 18.92 58.92
C ASP A 56 25.50 18.09 59.71
N ASN A 57 25.49 18.38 61.00
CA ASN A 57 24.64 17.83 62.05
C ASN A 57 23.17 18.20 61.83
N LEU A 58 22.31 17.20 61.68
CA LEU A 58 20.85 17.37 61.78
C LEU A 58 20.24 16.34 62.73
N SER A 59 19.42 16.89 63.61
CA SER A 59 18.58 16.29 64.64
C SER A 59 17.86 15.02 64.21
N SER A 60 17.92 14.03 65.08
CA SER A 60 17.28 12.72 65.07
C SER A 60 15.74 12.80 65.11
N SER A 61 15.10 13.37 64.09
CA SER A 61 13.70 13.06 63.81
C SER A 61 13.68 11.71 63.09
N THR A 62 13.30 10.67 63.82
CA THR A 62 13.03 9.33 63.32
C THR A 62 12.14 9.40 62.08
N LEU A 63 12.75 9.34 60.91
CA LEU A 63 12.10 9.07 59.63
C LEU A 63 11.55 7.64 59.73
N ASN A 64 10.37 7.49 60.30
CA ASN A 64 9.65 6.23 60.23
C ASN A 64 9.44 5.94 58.74
N PRO A 65 9.99 4.82 58.22
CA PRO A 65 9.82 4.47 56.82
C PRO A 65 8.31 4.36 56.57
N LYS A 66 7.78 5.10 55.59
CA LYS A 66 6.36 5.02 55.23
C LYS A 66 5.99 3.57 54.91
N LEU A 67 5.21 2.97 55.80
CA LEU A 67 4.65 1.63 55.66
C LEU A 67 3.32 1.73 54.90
N TRP A 68 2.97 0.69 54.14
CA TRP A 68 1.76 0.58 53.33
C TRP A 68 0.97 -0.65 53.77
N CYS A 69 -0.33 -0.50 53.98
CA CYS A 69 -1.21 -1.57 54.38
C CYS A 69 -1.88 -2.20 53.14
N ARG A 70 -1.67 -3.49 52.89
CA ARG A 70 -2.23 -4.19 51.70
C ARG A 70 -3.74 -4.36 51.78
N ASP A 71 -4.25 -4.56 52.99
CA ASP A 71 -5.68 -4.84 53.19
C ASP A 71 -6.52 -3.56 53.08
N CYS A 72 -5.93 -2.40 53.41
CA CYS A 72 -6.57 -1.09 53.29
C CYS A 72 -6.30 -0.37 51.96
N ASP A 73 -5.27 -0.78 51.23
CA ASP A 73 -4.78 -0.11 50.01
C ASP A 73 -4.43 1.37 50.21
N GLU A 74 -3.89 1.72 51.39
CA GLU A 74 -3.46 3.07 51.78
C GLU A 74 -2.18 3.04 52.66
N ASP A 75 -1.63 4.23 52.96
CA ASP A 75 -0.52 4.37 53.93
C ASP A 75 -0.94 3.76 55.28
N ALA A 76 -0.08 2.91 55.86
CA ALA A 76 -0.44 2.14 57.04
C ALA A 76 -0.64 3.08 58.26
N ALA A 77 -1.83 3.06 58.83
CA ALA A 77 -2.13 3.69 60.10
C ALA A 77 -1.66 2.80 61.28
N GLU A 78 -1.48 3.38 62.46
CA GLU A 78 -0.98 2.67 63.66
C GLU A 78 -1.85 1.46 64.04
N ASP A 79 -3.15 1.53 63.79
CA ASP A 79 -4.12 0.48 64.05
C ASP A 79 -4.07 -0.70 63.06
N CYS A 80 -3.36 -0.55 61.93
CA CYS A 80 -3.19 -1.63 60.95
C CYS A 80 -2.29 -2.75 61.48
N GLU A 81 -1.26 -2.43 62.29
CA GLU A 81 -0.41 -3.45 62.91
C GLU A 81 -1.17 -4.24 63.98
N ASP A 82 -1.95 -3.55 64.81
CA ASP A 82 -2.74 -4.15 65.89
C ASP A 82 -3.90 -5.01 65.37
N SER A 83 -4.46 -4.66 64.22
CA SER A 83 -5.54 -5.40 63.56
C SER A 83 -5.06 -6.64 62.80
N GLY A 84 -3.75 -6.89 62.77
CA GLY A 84 -3.15 -8.01 62.05
C GLY A 84 -3.17 -7.86 60.53
N HIS A 85 -3.26 -6.62 60.02
CA HIS A 85 -3.19 -6.37 58.58
C HIS A 85 -1.79 -6.65 58.03
N SER A 86 -1.72 -7.00 56.74
CA SER A 86 -0.47 -7.20 56.02
C SER A 86 0.16 -5.85 55.67
N VAL A 87 1.02 -5.36 56.55
CA VAL A 87 1.77 -4.12 56.35
C VAL A 87 3.13 -4.43 55.72
N CYS A 88 3.53 -3.66 54.70
CA CYS A 88 4.83 -3.78 54.05
C CYS A 88 5.40 -2.40 53.68
N SER A 89 6.69 -2.31 53.38
CA SER A 89 7.24 -1.03 52.90
C SER A 89 6.68 -0.67 51.53
N LEU A 90 6.44 0.62 51.26
CA LEU A 90 6.00 1.08 49.93
C LEU A 90 6.95 0.64 48.80
N ARG A 91 8.25 0.54 49.10
CA ARG A 91 9.26 0.03 48.16
C ARG A 91 9.03 -1.45 47.83
N GLN A 92 8.67 -2.27 48.82
CA GLN A 92 8.37 -3.67 48.62
C GLN A 92 7.09 -3.86 47.79
N LEU A 93 6.02 -3.12 48.10
CA LEU A 93 4.78 -3.15 47.31
C LEU A 93 5.04 -2.82 45.83
N ARG A 94 5.78 -1.73 45.55
CA ARG A 94 6.13 -1.33 44.18
C ARG A 94 6.97 -2.39 43.47
N THR A 95 7.86 -3.06 44.20
CA THR A 95 8.67 -4.15 43.65
C THR A 95 7.80 -5.34 43.29
N GLU A 96 6.87 -5.73 44.16
CA GLU A 96 5.93 -6.83 43.91
C GLU A 96 4.94 -6.53 42.78
N GLN A 97 4.44 -5.29 42.68
CA GLN A 97 3.58 -4.85 41.58
C GLN A 97 4.32 -4.75 40.24
N ALA A 98 5.62 -4.39 40.27
CA ALA A 98 6.47 -4.34 39.08
C ALA A 98 6.96 -5.73 38.64
N ALA A 99 7.13 -6.68 39.57
CA ALA A 99 7.64 -8.02 39.30
C ALA A 99 6.94 -8.76 38.13
N PRO A 100 5.59 -8.81 38.01
CA PRO A 100 4.96 -9.50 36.88
C PRO A 100 5.22 -8.79 35.55
N LYS A 101 5.32 -7.46 35.53
CA LYS A 101 5.63 -6.69 34.31
C LYS A 101 7.09 -6.88 33.90
N LEU A 102 8.02 -6.89 34.86
CA LEU A 102 9.43 -7.17 34.62
C LEU A 102 9.62 -8.60 34.09
N LEU A 103 8.93 -9.59 34.67
CA LEU A 103 8.96 -10.96 34.18
C LEU A 103 8.40 -11.07 32.75
N GLN A 104 7.32 -10.35 32.42
CA GLN A 104 6.80 -10.29 31.05
C GLN A 104 7.80 -9.67 30.07
N LEU A 105 8.48 -8.59 30.47
CA LEU A 105 9.50 -7.94 29.65
C LEU A 105 10.74 -8.84 29.45
N ASP A 106 11.17 -9.55 30.48
CA ASP A 106 12.31 -10.48 30.39
C ASP A 106 11.98 -11.68 29.50
N ASN A 107 10.76 -12.22 29.60
CA ASN A 107 10.29 -13.28 28.70
C ASN A 107 10.24 -12.79 27.25
N ALA A 108 9.68 -11.60 27.00
CA ALA A 108 9.64 -11.00 25.67
C ALA A 108 11.04 -10.73 25.10
N ALA A 109 11.96 -10.23 25.94
CA ALA A 109 13.35 -10.02 25.55
C ALA A 109 14.06 -11.33 25.23
N THR A 110 13.77 -12.41 25.97
CA THR A 110 14.32 -13.75 25.70
C THR A 110 13.81 -14.29 24.37
N SER A 111 12.49 -14.24 24.12
CA SER A 111 11.92 -14.64 22.83
C SER A 111 12.47 -13.82 21.66
N ALA A 112 12.67 -12.51 21.85
CA ALA A 112 13.28 -11.66 20.83
C ALA A 112 14.73 -12.06 20.52
N ARG A 113 15.54 -12.38 21.53
CA ARG A 113 16.91 -12.87 21.33
C ARG A 113 16.94 -14.22 20.61
N GLU A 114 16.02 -15.12 20.92
CA GLU A 114 15.89 -16.41 20.22
C GLU A 114 15.54 -16.22 18.74
N VAL A 115 14.61 -15.30 18.43
CA VAL A 115 14.27 -14.95 17.04
C VAL A 115 15.48 -14.34 16.32
N VAL A 116 16.20 -13.40 16.95
CA VAL A 116 17.41 -12.80 16.37
C VAL A 116 18.46 -13.87 16.11
N LYS A 117 18.67 -14.80 17.04
CA LYS A 117 19.59 -15.93 16.85
C LYS A 117 19.17 -16.82 15.68
N ALA A 118 17.90 -17.20 15.60
CA ALA A 118 17.37 -18.00 14.49
C ALA A 118 17.53 -17.30 13.12
N LEU A 119 17.38 -15.96 13.09
CA LEU A 119 17.63 -15.16 11.89
C LEU A 119 19.11 -15.12 11.51
N LEU A 120 20.02 -15.00 12.48
CA LEU A 120 21.47 -15.05 12.24
C LEU A 120 21.91 -16.43 11.75
N ASP A 121 21.38 -17.51 12.32
CA ASP A 121 21.66 -18.88 11.88
C ASP A 121 21.12 -19.09 10.45
N ALA A 122 19.92 -18.59 10.15
CA ALA A 122 19.35 -18.63 8.80
C ALA A 122 20.20 -17.86 7.79
N LYS A 123 20.74 -16.69 8.17
CA LYS A 123 21.66 -15.90 7.36
C LYS A 123 22.92 -16.70 7.02
N GLY A 124 23.56 -17.33 8.01
CA GLY A 124 24.77 -18.13 7.78
C GLY A 124 24.55 -19.29 6.81
N VAL A 125 23.39 -19.98 6.91
CA VAL A 125 23.02 -21.03 5.96
C VAL A 125 22.82 -20.47 4.55
N LEU A 126 22.20 -19.29 4.41
CA LEU A 126 21.99 -18.65 3.11
C LEU A 126 23.31 -18.19 2.48
N GLU A 127 24.24 -17.62 3.25
CA GLU A 127 25.57 -17.22 2.77
C GLU A 127 26.37 -18.43 2.28
N ALA A 128 26.38 -19.54 3.03
CA ALA A 128 27.05 -20.77 2.61
C ALA A 128 26.45 -21.36 1.32
N GLN A 129 25.12 -21.30 1.17
CA GLN A 129 24.45 -21.76 -0.04
C GLN A 129 24.72 -20.86 -1.24
N LEU A 130 24.79 -19.54 -1.03
CA LEU A 130 25.14 -18.57 -2.07
C LEU A 130 26.56 -18.80 -2.58
N GLU A 131 27.52 -19.04 -1.69
CA GLU A 131 28.91 -19.38 -2.05
C GLU A 131 28.96 -20.69 -2.86
N GLN A 132 28.24 -21.73 -2.41
CA GLN A 132 28.16 -23.00 -3.13
C GLN A 132 27.62 -22.81 -4.57
N TRP A 133 26.62 -21.96 -4.75
CA TRP A 133 26.03 -21.71 -6.07
C TRP A 133 26.92 -20.84 -6.94
N SER A 134 27.59 -19.85 -6.36
CA SER A 134 28.57 -19.02 -7.05
C SER A 134 29.70 -19.89 -7.59
N GLY A 135 30.20 -20.84 -6.79
CA GLY A 135 31.17 -21.83 -7.24
C GLY A 135 30.65 -22.70 -8.39
N ARG A 136 29.40 -23.20 -8.32
CA ARG A 136 28.81 -23.99 -9.42
C ARG A 136 28.59 -23.19 -10.69
N LEU A 137 28.17 -21.93 -10.58
CA LEU A 137 28.01 -21.03 -11.73
C LEU A 137 29.35 -20.78 -12.41
N GLN A 138 30.42 -20.56 -11.64
CA GLN A 138 31.77 -20.39 -12.16
C GLN A 138 32.24 -21.63 -12.94
N HIS A 139 31.93 -22.84 -12.47
CA HIS A 139 32.26 -24.07 -13.21
C HIS A 139 31.51 -24.16 -14.55
N VAL A 140 30.22 -23.78 -14.59
CA VAL A 140 29.43 -23.74 -15.84
C VAL A 140 29.99 -22.69 -16.81
N GLU A 141 30.40 -21.52 -16.30
CA GLU A 141 31.02 -20.48 -17.11
C GLU A 141 32.36 -20.91 -17.69
N GLU A 142 33.19 -21.61 -16.91
CA GLU A 142 34.49 -22.10 -17.39
C GLU A 142 34.32 -23.20 -18.44
N ALA A 143 33.43 -24.17 -18.19
CA ALA A 143 33.08 -25.19 -19.18
C ALA A 143 32.54 -24.57 -20.48
N ARG A 144 31.77 -23.47 -20.38
CA ARG A 144 31.33 -22.70 -21.55
C ARG A 144 32.51 -22.12 -22.32
N LYS A 145 33.50 -21.52 -21.63
CA LYS A 145 34.70 -20.96 -22.29
C LYS A 145 35.52 -22.03 -22.99
N GLU A 146 35.69 -23.19 -22.37
CA GLU A 146 36.40 -24.33 -22.98
C GLU A 146 35.70 -24.81 -24.26
N LEU A 147 34.37 -24.88 -24.27
CA LEU A 147 33.60 -25.20 -25.47
C LEU A 147 33.77 -24.16 -26.58
N TRP A 148 33.77 -22.87 -26.24
CA TRP A 148 34.03 -21.81 -27.22
C TRP A 148 35.44 -21.93 -27.82
N ALA A 149 36.46 -22.19 -26.99
CA ALA A 149 37.83 -22.38 -27.47
C ALA A 149 37.98 -23.62 -28.37
N ALA A 150 37.34 -24.74 -28.01
CA ALA A 150 37.35 -25.95 -28.84
C ALA A 150 36.63 -25.77 -30.18
N ALA A 151 35.55 -24.98 -30.22
CA ALA A 151 34.85 -24.63 -31.45
C ALA A 151 35.74 -23.80 -32.40
N ASP A 152 36.48 -22.83 -31.87
CA ASP A 152 37.41 -22.00 -32.65
C ASP A 152 38.57 -22.80 -33.23
N GLU A 153 38.98 -23.88 -32.57
CA GLU A 153 40.02 -24.81 -33.04
C GLU A 153 39.51 -25.88 -34.02
N GLY A 154 38.21 -25.90 -34.34
CA GLY A 154 37.62 -26.85 -35.28
C GLY A 154 37.65 -28.30 -34.80
N ARG A 155 37.74 -28.52 -33.48
CA ARG A 155 37.62 -29.86 -32.88
C ARG A 155 36.14 -30.26 -32.83
N ASP A 156 35.84 -31.52 -33.13
CA ASP A 156 34.52 -32.08 -32.89
C ASP A 156 34.20 -31.98 -31.40
N LEU A 157 33.09 -31.29 -31.08
CA LEU A 157 32.63 -31.09 -29.71
C LEU A 157 31.85 -32.34 -29.30
N GLU A 158 32.45 -33.20 -28.48
CA GLU A 158 31.65 -34.08 -27.65
C GLU A 158 30.87 -33.20 -26.68
N GLU A 159 29.55 -33.16 -26.85
CA GLU A 159 28.62 -32.37 -26.05
C GLU A 159 28.82 -32.75 -24.57
N PRO A 160 29.43 -31.90 -23.74
CA PRO A 160 29.60 -32.25 -22.34
C PRO A 160 28.22 -32.36 -21.74
N THR A 161 28.05 -33.22 -20.75
CA THR A 161 26.83 -33.40 -19.95
C THR A 161 26.53 -32.17 -19.06
N LEU A 162 26.54 -30.97 -19.66
CA LEU A 162 26.22 -29.67 -19.07
C LEU A 162 24.72 -29.51 -18.79
N GLU A 163 23.86 -30.22 -19.53
CA GLU A 163 22.41 -30.21 -19.29
C GLU A 163 22.07 -30.66 -17.85
N GLY A 164 22.77 -31.67 -17.33
CA GLY A 164 22.56 -32.15 -15.96
C GLY A 164 22.95 -31.14 -14.87
N GLY A 165 24.00 -30.34 -15.09
CA GLY A 165 24.48 -29.37 -14.11
C GLY A 165 23.57 -28.15 -13.96
N LEU A 166 23.06 -27.64 -15.09
CA LEU A 166 22.19 -26.46 -15.09
C LEU A 166 20.78 -26.79 -14.57
N GLU A 167 20.23 -27.95 -14.95
CA GLU A 167 18.93 -28.39 -14.44
C GLU A 167 18.97 -28.67 -12.94
N GLN A 168 20.04 -29.31 -12.44
CA GLN A 168 20.21 -29.52 -11.00
C GLN A 168 20.32 -28.18 -10.23
N LEU A 169 21.04 -27.19 -10.77
CA LEU A 169 21.19 -25.88 -10.13
C LEU A 169 19.85 -25.13 -10.06
N LEU A 170 19.04 -25.19 -11.12
CA LEU A 170 17.69 -24.60 -11.15
C LEU A 170 16.72 -25.34 -10.21
N GLN A 171 16.84 -26.66 -10.10
CA GLN A 171 16.02 -27.48 -9.21
C GLN A 171 16.36 -27.25 -7.74
N ASP A 172 17.66 -27.17 -7.40
CA ASP A 172 18.14 -26.83 -6.06
C ASP A 172 17.66 -25.42 -5.66
N ALA A 173 17.68 -24.49 -6.61
CA ALA A 173 17.19 -23.13 -6.40
C ALA A 173 15.71 -23.05 -6.11
N THR A 174 14.93 -23.78 -6.90
CA THR A 174 13.48 -23.85 -6.74
C THR A 174 13.12 -24.52 -5.41
N THR A 175 13.82 -25.59 -5.04
CA THR A 175 13.60 -26.33 -3.79
C THR A 175 13.94 -25.47 -2.57
N LEU A 176 15.03 -24.70 -2.62
CA LEU A 176 15.41 -23.79 -1.54
C LEU A 176 14.37 -22.68 -1.32
N LEU A 177 13.95 -22.05 -2.41
CA LEU A 177 12.92 -21.01 -2.38
C LEU A 177 11.60 -21.59 -1.84
N GLN A 178 11.20 -22.79 -2.26
CA GLN A 178 10.00 -23.44 -1.74
C GLN A 178 10.12 -23.85 -0.25
N ALA A 179 11.29 -24.31 0.20
CA ALA A 179 11.51 -24.75 1.57
C ALA A 179 11.63 -23.60 2.58
N LYS A 180 12.11 -22.42 2.16
CA LYS A 180 12.40 -21.29 3.08
C LYS A 180 11.55 -20.04 2.90
N CYS A 181 10.73 -19.94 1.85
CA CYS A 181 9.77 -18.84 1.67
C CYS A 181 8.48 -18.96 2.50
N GLN A 182 8.35 -20.02 3.32
CA GLN A 182 7.31 -20.12 4.36
C GLN A 182 7.78 -19.55 5.71
N LEU A 183 8.40 -18.36 5.72
CA LEU A 183 8.69 -17.66 6.97
C LEU A 183 7.41 -17.01 7.50
N GLN A 184 6.67 -17.75 8.34
CA GLN A 184 5.56 -17.20 9.12
C GLN A 184 6.13 -16.46 10.33
N LEU A 185 6.44 -15.18 10.18
CA LEU A 185 6.71 -14.29 11.32
C LEU A 185 5.36 -13.94 11.96
N GLN A 186 5.01 -14.56 13.08
CA GLN A 186 3.89 -14.16 13.92
C GLN A 186 4.44 -13.24 15.01
N VAL A 187 4.17 -11.94 14.90
CA VAL A 187 4.46 -10.97 15.97
C VAL A 187 3.16 -10.70 16.71
N ASP A 188 3.03 -11.27 17.91
CA ASP A 188 1.89 -11.01 18.79
C ASP A 188 2.13 -9.70 19.54
N SER A 189 1.48 -8.64 19.07
CA SER A 189 1.30 -7.40 19.82
C SER A 189 -0.13 -7.34 20.37
N PRO A 190 -0.38 -6.67 21.51
CA PRO A 190 -1.73 -6.55 22.09
C PRO A 190 -2.80 -5.95 21.16
N CYS A 191 -2.44 -5.37 20.01
CA CYS A 191 -3.39 -4.75 19.08
C CYS A 191 -3.26 -5.16 17.60
N SER A 192 -2.31 -6.02 17.23
CA SER A 192 -2.17 -6.48 15.84
C SER A 192 -1.25 -7.68 15.72
N THR A 193 -1.68 -8.69 14.97
CA THR A 193 -0.81 -9.78 14.48
C THR A 193 -0.36 -9.41 13.08
N TRP A 194 0.91 -9.63 12.79
CA TRP A 194 1.49 -9.50 11.45
C TRP A 194 1.96 -10.88 11.00
N LYS A 195 1.84 -11.21 9.71
CA LYS A 195 2.35 -12.45 9.08
C LYS A 195 2.73 -12.13 7.64
N GLY A 196 3.99 -12.37 7.29
CA GLY A 196 4.40 -12.43 5.89
C GLY A 196 4.23 -13.87 5.39
N GLN A 197 3.78 -14.05 4.15
CA GLN A 197 3.90 -15.32 3.44
C GLN A 197 4.32 -15.02 2.01
N LEU A 198 5.50 -15.50 1.60
CA LEU A 198 5.99 -15.33 0.24
C LEU A 198 5.59 -16.57 -0.56
N GLN A 199 4.58 -16.45 -1.43
CA GLN A 199 4.24 -17.52 -2.37
C GLN A 199 5.00 -17.33 -3.68
N VAL A 200 5.96 -18.21 -3.95
CA VAL A 200 6.61 -18.31 -5.26
C VAL A 200 5.64 -19.06 -6.19
N ALA A 201 5.13 -18.38 -7.22
CA ALA A 201 4.21 -18.99 -8.19
C ALA A 201 4.92 -20.10 -8.99
N ALA A 202 4.15 -21.11 -9.40
CA ALA A 202 4.62 -22.32 -10.07
C ALA A 202 5.47 -22.06 -11.34
N PRO A 203 6.42 -22.95 -11.67
CA PRO A 203 7.43 -22.73 -12.71
C PRO A 203 6.83 -22.83 -14.11
N GLY A 204 6.59 -21.69 -14.76
CA GLY A 204 6.06 -21.60 -16.12
C GLY A 204 7.00 -20.98 -17.17
N SER A 205 8.17 -20.44 -16.80
CA SER A 205 9.10 -19.88 -17.79
C SER A 205 10.55 -19.80 -17.28
N ARG A 206 11.46 -20.51 -17.98
CA ARG A 206 12.84 -20.83 -17.58
C ARG A 206 13.85 -19.67 -17.62
N ARG A 207 13.44 -18.38 -17.70
CA ARG A 207 14.39 -17.26 -17.91
C ARG A 207 14.24 -16.02 -17.02
N SER A 208 13.44 -16.02 -15.96
CA SER A 208 13.16 -14.77 -15.21
C SER A 208 12.87 -14.95 -13.72
N LEU A 209 13.51 -15.90 -13.02
CA LEU A 209 13.11 -16.19 -11.63
C LEU A 209 13.76 -15.26 -10.59
N LEU A 210 15.00 -14.81 -10.77
CA LEU A 210 15.72 -14.09 -9.71
C LEU A 210 15.41 -12.58 -9.62
N CYS A 211 15.25 -11.88 -10.74
CA CYS A 211 14.97 -10.44 -10.74
C CYS A 211 13.59 -10.07 -10.14
N PRO A 212 12.48 -10.76 -10.45
CA PRO A 212 11.19 -10.45 -9.84
C PRO A 212 11.16 -10.74 -8.35
N LEU A 213 11.83 -11.80 -7.87
CA LEU A 213 11.85 -12.16 -6.45
C LEU A 213 12.63 -11.16 -5.60
N VAL A 214 13.78 -10.67 -6.07
CA VAL A 214 14.55 -9.62 -5.36
C VAL A 214 13.83 -8.28 -5.41
N LEU A 215 13.21 -7.93 -6.54
CA LEU A 215 12.39 -6.72 -6.66
C LEU A 215 11.11 -6.81 -5.81
N GLN A 216 10.51 -7.99 -5.67
CA GLN A 216 9.34 -8.24 -4.84
C GLN A 216 9.71 -8.23 -3.35
N MET A 217 10.87 -8.78 -2.96
CA MET A 217 11.40 -8.68 -1.59
C MET A 217 11.78 -7.24 -1.20
N HIS A 218 12.21 -6.40 -2.14
CA HIS A 218 12.53 -4.99 -1.91
C HIS A 218 11.28 -4.08 -1.93
N GLN A 219 10.25 -4.43 -2.72
CA GLN A 219 9.01 -3.63 -2.83
C GLN A 219 7.94 -4.00 -1.79
N ASP A 220 7.92 -5.24 -1.29
CA ASP A 220 6.81 -5.78 -0.47
C ASP A 220 7.12 -5.92 1.04
N TRP A 221 8.00 -5.08 1.61
CA TRP A 221 7.92 -4.82 3.07
C TRP A 221 6.62 -4.08 3.47
N SER A 222 5.57 -4.16 2.65
CA SER A 222 4.20 -3.94 3.10
C SER A 222 3.83 -5.07 4.07
N LEU A 223 4.17 -4.86 5.33
CA LEU A 223 3.49 -5.49 6.44
C LEU A 223 1.98 -5.29 6.21
N THR A 224 1.28 -6.30 5.72
CA THR A 224 -0.17 -6.25 5.58
C THR A 224 -0.77 -6.52 6.94
N LYS A 225 -1.58 -5.59 7.44
CA LYS A 225 -2.32 -5.76 8.69
C LYS A 225 -3.15 -7.04 8.62
N ILE A 226 -2.88 -7.99 9.50
CA ILE A 226 -3.64 -9.23 9.54
C ILE A 226 -4.81 -9.05 10.47
N PHE A 227 -5.97 -9.03 9.85
CA PHE A 227 -7.23 -9.25 10.52
C PHE A 227 -7.27 -10.69 10.99
N ARG A 228 -7.88 -10.92 12.16
CA ARG A 228 -8.10 -12.31 12.61
C ARG A 228 -8.91 -13.05 11.54
N PRO A 229 -8.66 -14.35 11.31
CA PRO A 229 -9.40 -15.14 10.32
C PRO A 229 -10.93 -15.01 10.49
N GLU A 230 -11.39 -14.91 11.74
CA GLU A 230 -12.81 -14.76 12.10
C GLU A 230 -13.43 -13.40 11.71
N GLU A 231 -12.60 -12.38 11.48
CA GLU A 231 -13.04 -11.04 11.05
C GLU A 231 -12.96 -10.87 9.53
N CYS A 232 -12.47 -11.89 8.80
CA CYS A 232 -12.34 -11.90 7.35
C CYS A 232 -13.33 -12.88 6.71
N MET A 233 -14.13 -12.39 5.78
CA MET A 233 -14.97 -13.23 4.94
C MET A 233 -14.52 -13.11 3.48
N HIS A 234 -14.19 -14.25 2.88
CA HIS A 234 -13.95 -14.34 1.44
C HIS A 234 -15.11 -15.10 0.79
N VAL A 235 -15.87 -14.41 -0.06
CA VAL A 235 -17.08 -14.95 -0.67
C VAL A 235 -16.93 -15.31 -2.15
N GLY A 236 -15.70 -15.32 -2.69
CA GLY A 236 -15.45 -15.58 -4.11
C GLY A 236 -16.14 -16.84 -4.64
N LYS A 237 -15.98 -17.97 -3.93
CA LYS A 237 -16.62 -19.24 -4.31
C LYS A 237 -18.15 -19.18 -4.25
N LEU A 238 -18.69 -18.57 -3.19
CA LEU A 238 -20.13 -18.43 -2.97
C LEU A 238 -20.78 -17.50 -4.01
N SER A 239 -20.05 -16.47 -4.43
CA SER A 239 -20.52 -15.46 -5.38
C SER A 239 -20.67 -16.02 -6.79
N THR A 240 -19.82 -16.95 -7.20
CA THR A 240 -19.76 -17.47 -8.59
C THR A 240 -20.55 -18.76 -8.83
N GLN A 241 -20.93 -19.49 -7.78
CA GLN A 241 -21.64 -20.77 -7.93
C GLN A 241 -23.13 -20.56 -8.19
N LYS A 242 -23.63 -20.99 -9.36
CA LYS A 242 -25.03 -20.77 -9.79
C LYS A 242 -26.07 -21.68 -9.13
N GLU A 243 -25.67 -22.81 -8.56
CA GLU A 243 -26.60 -23.88 -8.18
C GLU A 243 -27.02 -23.87 -6.69
N HIS A 244 -26.41 -23.05 -5.85
CA HIS A 244 -26.64 -23.07 -4.39
C HIS A 244 -27.37 -21.82 -3.88
N THR A 245 -28.66 -21.66 -4.16
CA THR A 245 -29.46 -20.53 -3.61
C THR A 245 -29.78 -20.70 -2.13
N GLN A 246 -29.96 -21.94 -1.67
CA GLN A 246 -30.26 -22.24 -0.26
C GLN A 246 -29.07 -21.93 0.65
N GLU A 247 -27.87 -22.44 0.33
CA GLU A 247 -26.65 -22.19 1.10
C GLU A 247 -26.33 -20.69 1.20
N LEU A 248 -26.65 -19.91 0.16
CA LEU A 248 -26.51 -18.47 0.19
C LEU A 248 -27.44 -17.80 1.20
N ASN A 249 -28.70 -18.23 1.27
CA ASN A 249 -29.63 -17.71 2.26
C ASN A 249 -29.21 -18.11 3.68
N GLU A 250 -28.74 -19.35 3.87
CA GLU A 250 -28.18 -19.81 5.13
C GLU A 250 -26.94 -18.99 5.53
N SER A 251 -26.08 -18.63 4.57
CA SER A 251 -24.92 -17.77 4.82
C SER A 251 -25.30 -16.37 5.31
N LEU A 252 -26.43 -15.80 4.84
CA LEU A 252 -26.94 -14.51 5.31
C LEU A 252 -27.47 -14.59 6.75
N GLN A 253 -27.90 -15.76 7.19
CA GLN A 253 -28.36 -16.00 8.56
C GLN A 253 -27.21 -16.33 9.53
N ASN A 254 -25.97 -16.40 9.04
CA ASN A 254 -24.83 -16.72 9.89
C ASN A 254 -24.61 -15.59 10.91
N PRO A 255 -24.72 -15.85 12.24
CA PRO A 255 -24.52 -14.84 13.27
C PRO A 255 -23.07 -14.31 13.31
N GLY A 256 -22.12 -15.04 12.74
CA GLY A 256 -20.74 -14.61 12.55
C GLY A 256 -20.58 -13.42 11.61
N LEU A 257 -21.57 -13.10 10.76
CA LEU A 257 -21.52 -11.92 9.89
C LEU A 257 -21.38 -10.61 10.66
N ASP A 258 -21.90 -10.57 11.89
CA ASP A 258 -21.74 -9.41 12.78
C ASP A 258 -20.28 -9.19 13.21
N LYS A 259 -19.38 -10.16 13.05
CA LYS A 259 -17.96 -10.02 13.41
C LYS A 259 -17.07 -9.66 12.21
N VAL A 260 -17.62 -9.66 11.00
CA VAL A 260 -16.85 -9.42 9.77
C VAL A 260 -16.42 -7.95 9.68
N ARG A 261 -15.11 -7.72 9.66
CA ARG A 261 -14.50 -6.40 9.41
C ARG A 261 -13.94 -6.28 8.00
N LYS A 262 -13.59 -7.39 7.35
CA LYS A 262 -13.07 -7.44 6.00
C LYS A 262 -13.89 -8.37 5.13
N LEU A 263 -14.49 -7.84 4.08
CA LEU A 263 -15.22 -8.60 3.07
C LEU A 263 -14.48 -8.55 1.74
N SER A 264 -14.23 -9.71 1.13
CA SER A 264 -13.51 -9.79 -0.15
C SER A 264 -14.06 -10.83 -1.10
N GLY A 265 -13.80 -10.65 -2.39
CA GLY A 265 -14.23 -11.58 -3.45
C GLY A 265 -15.74 -11.52 -3.75
N LEU A 266 -16.42 -10.43 -3.37
CA LEU A 266 -17.84 -10.27 -3.68
C LEU A 266 -18.01 -9.83 -5.14
N ASP A 267 -18.56 -10.70 -5.98
CA ASP A 267 -18.99 -10.36 -7.35
C ASP A 267 -20.47 -10.02 -7.37
N CYS A 268 -20.78 -8.73 -7.53
CA CYS A 268 -22.14 -8.21 -7.52
C CYS A 268 -22.95 -8.53 -8.78
N MET A 269 -22.33 -9.02 -9.86
CA MET A 269 -23.04 -9.27 -11.12
C MET A 269 -23.88 -10.55 -11.08
N GLU A 270 -23.31 -11.62 -10.54
CA GLU A 270 -23.93 -12.94 -10.60
C GLU A 270 -25.24 -12.99 -9.81
N ARG A 271 -25.29 -12.28 -8.67
CA ARG A 271 -26.42 -12.32 -7.73
C ARG A 271 -26.62 -10.95 -7.04
N PRO A 272 -27.19 -9.95 -7.74
CA PRO A 272 -27.27 -8.56 -7.23
C PRO A 272 -28.11 -8.44 -5.96
N ASN A 273 -29.24 -9.15 -5.88
CA ASN A 273 -30.12 -9.09 -4.69
C ASN A 273 -29.45 -9.69 -3.44
N TRP A 274 -28.78 -10.84 -3.60
CA TRP A 274 -28.08 -11.49 -2.49
C TRP A 274 -26.87 -10.67 -2.04
N SER A 275 -26.05 -10.19 -2.97
CA SER A 275 -24.88 -9.37 -2.63
C SER A 275 -25.30 -8.04 -1.98
N THR A 276 -26.39 -7.42 -2.42
CA THR A 276 -26.99 -6.26 -1.73
C THR A 276 -27.45 -6.61 -0.32
N ALA A 277 -28.13 -7.74 -0.12
CA ALA A 277 -28.56 -8.18 1.21
C ALA A 277 -27.37 -8.47 2.14
N LEU A 278 -26.32 -9.10 1.63
CA LEU A 278 -25.08 -9.34 2.36
C LEU A 278 -24.42 -8.02 2.76
N LEU A 279 -24.25 -7.08 1.83
CA LEU A 279 -23.67 -5.76 2.10
C LEU A 279 -24.46 -5.02 3.18
N LYS A 280 -25.80 -5.02 3.11
CA LYS A 280 -26.65 -4.41 4.15
C LYS A 280 -26.45 -5.05 5.52
N ARG A 281 -26.29 -6.38 5.56
CA ARG A 281 -26.08 -7.12 6.81
C ARG A 281 -24.74 -6.78 7.47
N VAL A 282 -23.67 -6.64 6.69
CA VAL A 282 -22.31 -6.39 7.20
C VAL A 282 -21.93 -4.91 7.28
N ALA A 283 -22.71 -4.01 6.66
CA ALA A 283 -22.47 -2.58 6.55
C ALA A 283 -22.01 -1.87 7.84
N PRO A 284 -22.58 -2.15 9.03
CA PRO A 284 -22.24 -1.41 10.23
C PRO A 284 -20.80 -1.60 10.73
N ARG A 285 -20.11 -2.70 10.33
CA ARG A 285 -18.83 -3.12 10.94
C ARG A 285 -17.70 -3.35 9.94
N VAL A 286 -18.00 -3.45 8.65
CA VAL A 286 -16.96 -3.64 7.63
C VAL A 286 -16.10 -2.39 7.51
N GLU A 287 -14.81 -2.57 7.76
CA GLU A 287 -13.75 -1.56 7.59
C GLU A 287 -13.07 -1.68 6.23
N TRP A 288 -13.05 -2.89 5.65
CA TRP A 288 -12.36 -3.19 4.39
C TRP A 288 -13.27 -3.96 3.42
N LEU A 289 -13.54 -3.38 2.26
CA LEU A 289 -14.39 -3.99 1.24
C LEU A 289 -13.66 -4.14 -0.09
N ILE A 290 -13.66 -5.35 -0.65
CA ILE A 290 -13.18 -5.66 -2.00
C ILE A 290 -14.35 -6.29 -2.78
N THR A 291 -14.90 -5.55 -3.73
CA THR A 291 -16.04 -5.99 -4.54
C THR A 291 -15.82 -5.77 -6.04
N GLY A 292 -16.35 -6.70 -6.83
CA GLY A 292 -16.32 -6.71 -8.29
C GLY A 292 -17.70 -6.47 -8.89
N ASN A 293 -17.74 -5.82 -10.06
CA ASN A 293 -18.93 -5.58 -10.86
C ASN A 293 -20.08 -4.90 -10.10
N ALA A 294 -19.76 -3.98 -9.19
CA ALA A 294 -20.75 -3.25 -8.41
C ALA A 294 -21.65 -2.40 -9.33
N VAL A 295 -22.96 -2.48 -9.08
CA VAL A 295 -23.98 -1.60 -9.70
C VAL A 295 -24.49 -0.58 -8.69
N ARG A 296 -25.32 0.37 -9.15
CA ARG A 296 -25.84 1.50 -8.36
C ARG A 296 -26.35 1.11 -6.97
N GLU A 297 -27.19 0.08 -6.88
CA GLU A 297 -27.82 -0.34 -5.62
C GLU A 297 -26.80 -0.79 -4.58
N HIS A 298 -25.68 -1.38 -5.02
CA HIS A 298 -24.58 -1.76 -4.13
C HIS A 298 -23.84 -0.52 -3.63
N LEU A 299 -23.61 0.46 -4.51
CA LEU A 299 -22.94 1.71 -4.15
C LEU A 299 -23.76 2.55 -3.17
N GLU A 300 -25.09 2.51 -3.25
CA GLU A 300 -25.97 3.16 -2.27
C GLU A 300 -25.78 2.56 -0.87
N VAL A 301 -25.68 1.23 -0.76
CA VAL A 301 -25.38 0.58 0.51
C VAL A 301 -23.96 0.90 0.98
N ILE A 302 -22.98 0.89 0.07
CA ILE A 302 -21.57 1.20 0.38
C ILE A 302 -21.42 2.62 0.91
N ARG A 303 -22.08 3.60 0.29
CA ARG A 303 -22.11 5.02 0.71
C ARG A 303 -22.46 5.14 2.20
N ASP A 304 -23.42 4.33 2.64
CA ASP A 304 -24.01 4.41 3.98
C ASP A 304 -23.26 3.53 5.01
N MET A 305 -22.09 2.95 4.68
CA MET A 305 -21.28 2.11 5.58
C MET A 305 -20.40 2.97 6.52
N PRO A 306 -20.76 3.16 7.81
CA PRO A 306 -20.09 4.14 8.68
C PRO A 306 -18.65 3.76 9.05
N ALA A 307 -18.33 2.46 9.07
CA ALA A 307 -17.02 1.97 9.49
C ALA A 307 -16.01 1.84 8.35
N LEU A 308 -16.44 2.00 7.09
CA LEU A 308 -15.62 1.68 5.92
C LEU A 308 -14.43 2.64 5.78
N ARG A 309 -13.21 2.09 5.77
CA ARG A 309 -11.95 2.85 5.64
C ARG A 309 -11.20 2.53 4.35
N CYS A 310 -11.31 1.30 3.88
CA CYS A 310 -10.63 0.82 2.68
C CYS A 310 -11.64 0.24 1.70
N LEU A 311 -11.71 0.81 0.50
CA LEU A 311 -12.62 0.36 -0.55
C LEU A 311 -11.84 0.03 -1.82
N TYR A 312 -11.95 -1.21 -2.28
CA TYR A 312 -11.60 -1.63 -3.63
C TYR A 312 -12.88 -2.01 -4.34
N VAL A 313 -13.22 -1.29 -5.41
CA VAL A 313 -14.44 -1.50 -6.17
C VAL A 313 -14.16 -1.51 -7.66
N HIS A 314 -14.62 -2.56 -8.32
CA HIS A 314 -14.71 -2.59 -9.78
C HIS A 314 -16.15 -2.31 -10.19
N LEU A 315 -16.37 -1.16 -10.81
CA LEU A 315 -17.70 -0.73 -11.24
C LEU A 315 -18.11 -1.42 -12.53
N ARG A 316 -19.37 -1.84 -12.61
CA ARG A 316 -19.93 -2.41 -13.83
C ARG A 316 -20.35 -1.26 -14.77
N ASN A 317 -19.54 -1.03 -15.80
CA ASN A 317 -19.69 0.08 -16.75
C ASN A 317 -19.66 1.47 -16.07
N SER A 318 -19.64 2.55 -16.86
CA SER A 318 -19.94 3.90 -16.36
C SER A 318 -21.40 3.94 -15.90
N VAL A 319 -21.62 3.77 -14.59
CA VAL A 319 -22.93 3.92 -13.96
C VAL A 319 -23.30 5.40 -14.03
N GLU A 320 -24.19 5.78 -14.94
CA GLU A 320 -24.74 7.14 -14.98
C GLU A 320 -25.42 7.45 -13.64
N ASN A 321 -25.14 8.63 -13.09
CA ASN A 321 -25.66 9.06 -11.79
C ASN A 321 -25.32 8.09 -10.64
N ALA A 322 -24.08 7.58 -10.63
CA ALA A 322 -23.59 6.80 -9.50
C ALA A 322 -23.66 7.63 -8.21
N PRO A 323 -24.07 7.02 -7.08
CA PRO A 323 -24.09 7.71 -5.80
C PRO A 323 -22.66 8.07 -5.36
N ASP A 324 -22.56 9.09 -4.51
CA ASP A 324 -21.29 9.47 -3.89
C ASP A 324 -20.66 8.30 -3.13
N LEU A 325 -19.32 8.23 -3.16
CA LEU A 325 -18.56 7.31 -2.34
C LEU A 325 -18.46 7.83 -0.89
N PRO A 326 -18.27 6.94 0.10
CA PRO A 326 -18.13 7.35 1.50
C PRO A 326 -16.98 8.33 1.73
N LEU A 327 -17.24 9.42 2.46
CA LEU A 327 -16.26 10.49 2.67
C LEU A 327 -15.15 10.14 3.69
N GLN A 328 -15.38 9.12 4.50
CA GLN A 328 -14.49 8.65 5.57
C GLN A 328 -13.34 7.74 5.09
N LEU A 329 -13.30 7.43 3.80
CA LEU A 329 -12.30 6.53 3.21
C LEU A 329 -10.87 7.06 3.39
N GLN A 330 -9.95 6.14 3.67
CA GLN A 330 -8.51 6.36 3.77
C GLN A 330 -7.77 5.76 2.58
N GLU A 331 -8.27 4.63 2.07
CA GLU A 331 -7.75 3.97 0.87
C GLU A 331 -8.88 3.68 -0.10
N LEU A 332 -8.67 4.07 -1.37
CA LEU A 332 -9.63 3.88 -2.43
C LEU A 332 -8.96 3.33 -3.68
N GLU A 333 -9.43 2.18 -4.16
CA GLU A 333 -9.19 1.70 -5.52
C GLU A 333 -10.52 1.61 -6.27
N VAL A 334 -10.64 2.36 -7.36
CA VAL A 334 -11.81 2.32 -8.23
C VAL A 334 -11.40 1.94 -9.63
N ARG A 335 -12.09 0.95 -10.19
CA ARG A 335 -12.01 0.62 -11.61
C ARG A 335 -13.29 1.05 -12.32
N ASN A 336 -13.14 1.61 -13.53
CA ASN A 336 -14.19 2.25 -14.32
C ASN A 336 -14.79 3.50 -13.66
N VAL A 337 -13.93 4.43 -13.20
CA VAL A 337 -14.29 5.62 -12.40
C VAL A 337 -15.56 6.40 -12.83
N SER A 338 -15.60 7.49 -13.59
CA SER A 338 -16.73 8.44 -13.81
C SER A 338 -16.45 9.79 -13.18
N VAL A 339 -17.07 10.83 -13.72
CA VAL A 339 -16.82 12.22 -13.31
C VAL A 339 -17.31 12.45 -11.88
N GLU A 340 -18.47 11.91 -11.53
CA GLU A 340 -19.09 12.03 -10.21
C GLU A 340 -18.21 11.39 -9.12
N HIS A 341 -17.63 10.22 -9.42
CA HIS A 341 -16.69 9.57 -8.51
C HIS A 341 -15.41 10.39 -8.30
N LEU A 342 -14.88 11.03 -9.35
CA LEU A 342 -13.73 11.94 -9.22
C LEU A 342 -14.07 13.19 -8.38
N GLN A 343 -15.28 13.73 -8.52
CA GLN A 343 -15.76 14.84 -7.69
C GLN A 343 -15.97 14.40 -6.23
N SER A 344 -16.37 13.15 -5.99
CA SER A 344 -16.45 12.58 -4.64
C SER A 344 -15.07 12.46 -4.00
N VAL A 345 -14.05 12.01 -4.74
CA VAL A 345 -12.65 11.95 -4.27
C VAL A 345 -12.16 13.29 -3.74
N GLN A 346 -12.47 14.40 -4.42
CA GLN A 346 -12.08 15.74 -3.98
C GLN A 346 -12.63 16.10 -2.59
N ARG A 347 -13.78 15.53 -2.21
CA ARG A 347 -14.44 15.78 -0.93
C ARG A 347 -14.00 14.84 0.19
N MET A 348 -13.04 13.94 -0.03
CA MET A 348 -12.59 12.97 0.98
C MET A 348 -11.42 13.53 1.81
N PRO A 349 -11.66 14.07 3.03
CA PRO A 349 -10.59 14.72 3.80
C PRO A 349 -9.55 13.76 4.37
N ARG A 350 -9.87 12.45 4.44
CA ARG A 350 -9.02 11.42 5.06
C ARG A 350 -8.31 10.52 4.06
N LEU A 351 -8.54 10.72 2.76
CA LEU A 351 -8.01 9.85 1.72
C LEU A 351 -6.49 10.05 1.60
N ARG A 352 -5.74 8.95 1.77
CA ARG A 352 -4.26 8.91 1.72
C ARG A 352 -3.75 8.11 0.55
N LYS A 353 -4.48 7.09 0.12
CA LYS A 353 -4.12 6.21 -0.99
C LYS A 353 -5.23 6.17 -2.02
N LEU A 354 -4.86 6.41 -3.27
CA LEU A 354 -5.80 6.42 -4.38
C LEU A 354 -5.26 5.65 -5.58
N VAL A 355 -5.99 4.62 -6.01
CA VAL A 355 -5.77 3.89 -7.25
C VAL A 355 -6.96 4.16 -8.17
N LEU A 356 -6.73 4.73 -9.34
CA LEU A 356 -7.79 5.00 -10.31
C LEU A 356 -7.50 4.28 -11.60
N ASN A 357 -8.38 3.35 -11.98
CA ASN A 357 -8.25 2.61 -13.21
C ASN A 357 -9.43 2.88 -14.15
N TRP A 358 -9.16 3.40 -15.35
CA TRP A 358 -10.20 3.75 -16.32
C TRP A 358 -10.11 2.91 -17.58
N TYR A 359 -11.18 2.20 -17.90
CA TYR A 359 -11.23 1.35 -19.10
C TYR A 359 -12.20 1.83 -20.18
N GLU A 360 -13.04 2.84 -19.93
CA GLU A 360 -14.11 3.22 -20.87
C GLU A 360 -13.78 4.38 -21.81
N HIS A 361 -14.55 4.45 -22.90
CA HIS A 361 -14.37 5.36 -24.02
C HIS A 361 -14.88 6.75 -23.64
N GLY A 362 -13.99 7.60 -23.15
CA GLY A 362 -14.28 8.99 -22.83
C GLY A 362 -13.09 9.64 -22.13
N ALA A 363 -12.85 10.92 -22.42
CA ALA A 363 -11.93 11.75 -21.66
C ALA A 363 -12.66 12.24 -20.40
N LEU A 364 -12.15 11.93 -19.22
CA LEU A 364 -12.65 12.46 -17.95
C LEU A 364 -11.92 13.75 -17.62
N ASP A 365 -12.20 14.83 -18.35
CA ASP A 365 -11.54 16.12 -18.11
C ASP A 365 -12.10 16.77 -16.85
N VAL A 366 -11.43 16.51 -15.72
CA VAL A 366 -11.81 16.99 -14.39
C VAL A 366 -10.61 17.70 -13.80
N ALA A 367 -10.78 18.98 -13.50
CA ALA A 367 -9.76 19.78 -12.84
C ALA A 367 -9.92 19.69 -11.32
N PHE A 368 -8.85 19.30 -10.62
CA PHE A 368 -8.82 19.32 -9.16
C PHE A 368 -8.27 20.66 -8.66
N PRO A 369 -9.08 21.46 -7.92
CA PRO A 369 -8.58 22.67 -7.28
C PRO A 369 -7.65 22.33 -6.11
N PRO A 370 -6.90 23.32 -5.58
CA PRO A 370 -6.12 23.15 -4.36
C PRO A 370 -6.98 22.61 -3.20
N LEU A 371 -6.37 21.79 -2.35
CA LEU A 371 -7.10 21.17 -1.25
C LEU A 371 -7.60 22.20 -0.24
N PRO A 372 -8.84 22.03 0.26
CA PRO A 372 -9.32 22.80 1.40
C PRO A 372 -8.46 22.55 2.65
N ALA A 373 -8.41 23.54 3.55
CA ALA A 373 -7.79 23.37 4.85
C ALA A 373 -8.41 22.18 5.60
N GLY A 374 -7.56 21.35 6.22
CA GLY A 374 -7.99 20.16 6.99
C GLY A 374 -8.03 18.85 6.20
N HIS A 375 -7.75 18.86 4.89
CA HIS A 375 -7.52 17.62 4.15
C HIS A 375 -6.13 17.05 4.45
N CYS A 376 -6.04 15.73 4.68
CA CYS A 376 -4.76 15.04 4.91
C CYS A 376 -3.87 15.03 3.66
N GLY A 377 -4.49 15.14 2.48
CA GLY A 377 -3.85 14.97 1.19
C GLY A 377 -3.45 13.51 0.89
N LEU A 378 -3.26 13.23 -0.39
CA LEU A 378 -2.79 11.92 -0.85
C LEU A 378 -1.30 11.79 -0.57
N GLN A 379 -0.91 10.60 -0.10
CA GLN A 379 0.48 10.18 0.05
C GLN A 379 0.89 9.25 -1.09
N TRP A 380 -0.07 8.48 -1.61
CA TRP A 380 0.17 7.52 -2.67
C TRP A 380 -0.92 7.64 -3.74
N LEU A 381 -0.51 7.84 -5.00
CA LEU A 381 -1.39 7.98 -6.14
C LEU A 381 -0.96 7.03 -7.26
N SER A 382 -1.88 6.20 -7.74
CA SER A 382 -1.68 5.40 -8.96
C SER A 382 -2.82 5.63 -9.92
N VAL A 383 -2.50 6.12 -11.10
CA VAL A 383 -3.48 6.55 -12.09
C VAL A 383 -3.27 5.87 -13.43
N TYR A 384 -4.35 5.29 -13.90
CA TYR A 384 -4.54 4.76 -15.25
C TYR A 384 -5.70 5.54 -15.86
N LEU A 385 -5.59 6.88 -15.86
CA LEU A 385 -6.64 7.82 -16.24
C LEU A 385 -6.31 8.59 -17.51
N ARG A 386 -7.39 9.11 -18.12
CA ARG A 386 -7.35 10.03 -19.27
C ARG A 386 -8.36 11.16 -19.03
N PRO A 387 -8.06 12.40 -19.43
CA PRO A 387 -6.83 12.91 -20.05
C PRO A 387 -5.69 13.15 -19.04
N ALA A 388 -4.51 13.49 -19.58
CA ALA A 388 -3.33 13.87 -18.82
C ALA A 388 -3.57 15.10 -17.90
N SER A 389 -4.39 16.05 -18.34
CA SER A 389 -4.76 17.24 -17.55
C SER A 389 -5.38 16.87 -16.20
N THR A 390 -6.24 15.85 -16.17
CA THR A 390 -6.86 15.34 -14.94
C THR A 390 -5.82 14.76 -13.99
N VAL A 391 -4.89 13.95 -14.51
CA VAL A 391 -3.79 13.38 -13.71
C VAL A 391 -2.91 14.48 -13.13
N LEU A 392 -2.53 15.45 -13.94
CA LEU A 392 -1.66 16.55 -13.52
C LEU A 392 -2.35 17.47 -12.53
N SER A 393 -3.63 17.82 -12.73
CA SER A 393 -4.38 18.64 -11.78
C SER A 393 -4.57 17.93 -10.43
N LEU A 394 -4.82 16.61 -10.44
CA LEU A 394 -4.88 15.80 -9.22
C LEU A 394 -3.54 15.78 -8.49
N ALA A 395 -2.44 15.53 -9.21
CA ALA A 395 -1.09 15.57 -8.64
C ALA A 395 -0.77 16.96 -8.06
N LYS A 396 -1.11 18.03 -8.78
CA LYS A 396 -0.93 19.42 -8.33
C LYS A 396 -1.73 19.75 -7.08
N ALA A 397 -2.98 19.31 -7.00
CA ALA A 397 -3.82 19.50 -5.81
C ALA A 397 -3.21 18.87 -4.55
N HIS A 398 -2.49 17.75 -4.71
CA HIS A 398 -1.86 17.00 -3.62
C HIS A 398 -0.33 17.20 -3.54
N ALA A 399 0.22 18.23 -4.16
CA ALA A 399 1.66 18.39 -4.33
C ALA A 399 2.48 18.44 -3.02
N ALA A 400 1.89 19.00 -1.96
CA ALA A 400 2.53 19.12 -0.66
C ALA A 400 2.61 17.80 0.13
N THR A 401 1.81 16.79 -0.23
CA THR A 401 1.67 15.55 0.56
C THR A 401 2.02 14.29 -0.22
N LEU A 402 2.02 14.36 -1.55
CA LEU A 402 2.16 13.21 -2.42
C LEU A 402 3.60 12.68 -2.40
N GLN A 403 3.79 11.47 -1.90
CA GLN A 403 5.10 10.82 -1.74
C GLN A 403 5.42 9.86 -2.88
N GLU A 404 4.40 9.16 -3.40
CA GLU A 404 4.57 8.22 -4.50
C GLU A 404 3.50 8.47 -5.58
N LEU A 405 3.98 8.58 -6.81
CA LEU A 405 3.15 8.78 -7.99
C LEU A 405 3.43 7.68 -9.02
N ARG A 406 2.41 6.88 -9.34
CA ARG A 406 2.45 5.88 -10.41
C ARG A 406 1.55 6.31 -11.56
N ILE A 407 2.09 6.36 -12.77
CA ILE A 407 1.35 6.78 -13.96
C ILE A 407 1.53 5.73 -15.05
N LEU A 408 0.43 5.26 -15.64
CA LEU A 408 0.48 4.48 -16.87
C LEU A 408 0.71 5.41 -18.07
N CYS A 409 1.87 5.29 -18.72
CA CYS A 409 2.26 6.12 -19.85
C CYS A 409 2.72 5.27 -21.04
N ALA A 410 2.31 5.64 -22.24
CA ALA A 410 2.87 5.11 -23.49
C ALA A 410 4.01 6.01 -23.99
N SER A 411 5.10 5.41 -24.49
CA SER A 411 6.25 6.13 -25.06
C SER A 411 5.88 6.85 -26.35
N GLU A 412 5.16 6.19 -27.25
CA GLU A 412 4.99 6.63 -28.64
C GLU A 412 3.58 6.36 -29.17
N GLY A 413 3.16 7.20 -30.12
CA GLY A 413 1.92 7.11 -30.88
C GLY A 413 0.88 8.17 -30.51
N ASP A 414 -0.09 8.37 -31.39
CA ASP A 414 -1.31 9.17 -31.16
C ASP A 414 -2.27 8.51 -30.13
N GLY A 415 -1.73 7.56 -29.36
CA GLY A 415 -2.46 6.79 -28.39
C GLY A 415 -2.91 7.66 -27.23
N LEU A 416 -4.10 7.34 -26.73
CA LEU A 416 -4.76 8.01 -25.61
C LEU A 416 -4.00 7.95 -24.27
N LEU A 417 -2.81 7.35 -24.24
CA LEU A 417 -1.90 7.23 -23.09
C LEU A 417 -0.57 7.96 -23.31
N HIS A 418 -0.43 8.73 -24.39
CA HIS A 418 0.77 9.51 -24.65
C HIS A 418 0.74 10.82 -23.85
N PHE A 419 1.77 11.05 -23.04
CA PHE A 419 1.96 12.27 -22.26
C PHE A 419 3.19 13.02 -22.81
N LYS A 420 2.98 13.82 -23.87
CA LYS A 420 4.06 14.51 -24.59
C LYS A 420 4.96 15.33 -23.65
N ASP A 421 4.35 16.08 -22.74
CA ASP A 421 5.04 17.01 -21.85
C ASP A 421 4.94 16.56 -20.38
N LEU A 422 5.01 15.25 -20.11
CA LEU A 422 4.84 14.71 -18.75
C LEU A 422 5.82 15.34 -17.75
N ALA A 423 7.10 15.43 -18.12
CA ALA A 423 8.14 15.95 -17.23
C ALA A 423 7.87 17.41 -16.88
N GLU A 424 7.53 18.23 -17.87
CA GLU A 424 7.19 19.65 -17.68
C GLU A 424 5.91 19.80 -16.84
N GLY A 425 4.88 18.99 -17.12
CA GLY A 425 3.64 18.98 -16.35
C GLY A 425 3.87 18.62 -14.88
N LEU A 426 4.69 17.60 -14.60
CA LEU A 426 5.03 17.21 -13.23
C LEU A 426 5.85 18.29 -12.52
N ARG A 427 6.78 18.95 -13.22
CA ARG A 427 7.53 20.10 -12.70
C ARG A 427 6.59 21.24 -12.27
N GLN A 428 5.59 21.55 -13.09
CA GLN A 428 4.59 22.58 -12.80
C GLN A 428 3.62 22.21 -11.66
N CYS A 429 3.55 20.94 -11.27
CA CYS A 429 2.77 20.52 -10.11
C CYS A 429 3.43 20.92 -8.79
N GLY A 430 4.75 21.14 -8.74
CA GLY A 430 5.47 21.53 -7.52
C GLY A 430 5.43 20.46 -6.42
N LEU A 431 5.70 19.20 -6.79
CA LEU A 431 5.55 18.01 -5.94
C LEU A 431 6.65 17.89 -4.85
N VAL A 432 6.65 18.81 -3.88
CA VAL A 432 7.72 18.94 -2.86
C VAL A 432 7.92 17.73 -1.95
N ALA A 433 6.89 16.89 -1.78
CA ALA A 433 6.94 15.70 -0.93
C ALA A 433 7.28 14.41 -1.68
N LEU A 434 7.42 14.49 -3.01
CA LEU A 434 7.55 13.32 -3.87
C LEU A 434 8.91 12.65 -3.69
N ARG A 435 8.87 11.34 -3.41
CA ARG A 435 10.05 10.50 -3.23
C ARG A 435 10.21 9.49 -4.36
N ARG A 436 9.11 9.09 -4.98
CA ARG A 436 9.12 8.04 -5.99
C ARG A 436 8.13 8.33 -7.11
N VAL A 437 8.63 8.28 -8.34
CA VAL A 437 7.81 8.31 -9.55
C VAL A 437 7.97 6.98 -10.28
N VAL A 438 6.86 6.29 -10.54
CA VAL A 438 6.83 5.04 -11.28
C VAL A 438 6.10 5.26 -12.59
N LEU A 439 6.83 5.21 -13.70
CA LEU A 439 6.25 5.23 -15.04
C LEU A 439 5.95 3.78 -15.45
N MET A 440 4.69 3.39 -15.31
CA MET A 440 4.23 2.07 -15.71
C MET A 440 4.08 2.03 -17.22
N ARG A 441 4.78 1.10 -17.85
CA ARG A 441 4.66 0.80 -19.28
C ARG A 441 4.18 -0.65 -19.37
N GLY A 442 2.99 -0.85 -19.90
CA GLY A 442 2.44 -2.19 -20.06
C GLY A 442 1.45 -2.22 -21.21
N PRO A 443 1.23 -3.40 -21.83
CA PRO A 443 0.13 -3.56 -22.76
C PRO A 443 -1.12 -3.14 -21.99
N ALA A 444 -1.78 -2.07 -22.43
CA ALA A 444 -3.02 -1.65 -21.81
C ALA A 444 -3.94 -2.90 -21.75
N PRO A 445 -4.67 -3.18 -20.66
CA PRO A 445 -5.24 -4.52 -20.44
C PRO A 445 -6.19 -5.04 -21.53
N ARG A 446 -6.70 -4.15 -22.38
CA ARG A 446 -7.51 -4.47 -23.56
C ARG A 446 -6.70 -4.80 -24.84
N TYR A 447 -5.37 -4.75 -24.75
CA TYR A 447 -4.41 -4.92 -25.84
C TYR A 447 -3.38 -5.99 -25.52
N ARG A 448 -3.77 -7.06 -24.81
CA ARG A 448 -2.86 -8.17 -24.48
C ARG A 448 -2.17 -8.76 -25.73
N ASP A 449 -2.81 -8.64 -26.90
CA ASP A 449 -2.28 -9.16 -28.17
C ASP A 449 -1.48 -8.10 -28.96
N GLN A 450 -1.59 -6.81 -28.61
CA GLN A 450 -0.77 -5.75 -29.20
C GLN A 450 0.37 -5.43 -28.23
N LYS A 451 1.54 -6.00 -28.52
CA LYS A 451 2.80 -5.52 -27.91
C LYS A 451 2.94 -4.04 -28.28
N LEU A 452 2.64 -3.15 -27.34
CA LEU A 452 2.97 -1.74 -27.51
C LEU A 452 4.48 -1.65 -27.72
N PRO A 453 4.96 -1.04 -28.82
CA PRO A 453 6.38 -0.93 -29.08
C PRO A 453 7.03 -0.13 -27.96
N HIS A 454 7.89 -0.80 -27.19
CA HIS A 454 8.72 -0.18 -26.17
C HIS A 454 10.12 0.01 -26.76
N ALA A 455 10.36 1.15 -27.43
CA ALA A 455 11.71 1.53 -27.80
C ALA A 455 12.50 1.86 -26.52
N ALA A 456 13.50 1.03 -26.18
CA ALA A 456 14.33 1.23 -24.99
C ALA A 456 14.96 2.63 -24.93
N GLU A 457 15.38 3.15 -26.08
CA GLU A 457 15.93 4.51 -26.21
C GLU A 457 14.94 5.61 -25.84
N SER A 458 13.68 5.47 -26.23
CA SER A 458 12.62 6.43 -25.90
C SER A 458 12.37 6.45 -24.39
N CYS A 459 12.43 5.28 -23.75
CA CYS A 459 12.35 5.15 -22.31
C CYS A 459 13.53 5.83 -21.60
N GLN A 460 14.75 5.60 -22.08
CA GLN A 460 15.97 6.16 -21.49
C GLN A 460 16.02 7.69 -21.64
N ARG A 461 15.61 8.22 -22.80
CA ARG A 461 15.45 9.67 -23.02
C ARG A 461 14.46 10.27 -22.03
N GLN A 462 13.29 9.67 -21.85
CA GLN A 462 12.29 10.19 -20.90
C GLN A 462 12.80 10.15 -19.45
N LYS A 463 13.53 9.10 -19.06
CA LYS A 463 14.17 9.01 -17.74
C LYS A 463 15.17 10.15 -17.52
N GLN A 464 16.05 10.38 -18.48
CA GLN A 464 17.04 11.47 -18.43
C GLN A 464 16.37 12.85 -18.35
N SER A 465 15.32 13.09 -19.15
CA SER A 465 14.57 14.35 -19.11
C SER A 465 13.88 14.59 -17.76
N SER A 466 13.44 13.53 -17.07
CA SER A 466 12.75 13.65 -15.78
C SER A 466 13.67 13.86 -14.57
N LEU A 467 14.95 13.51 -14.67
CA LEU A 467 15.91 13.64 -13.57
C LEU A 467 16.54 15.04 -13.49
N GLY A 468 16.19 15.94 -14.42
CA GLY A 468 16.92 17.19 -14.63
C GLY A 468 18.33 16.91 -15.16
N GLN A 469 18.89 17.83 -15.94
CA GLN A 469 20.30 17.77 -16.31
C GLN A 469 21.16 18.06 -15.07
N THR A 470 21.32 17.08 -14.18
CA THR A 470 22.48 17.06 -13.30
C THR A 470 23.65 16.62 -14.18
N SER A 471 24.55 17.56 -14.46
CA SER A 471 25.79 17.34 -15.25
C SER A 471 26.49 16.04 -14.81
N ALA A 472 26.42 15.00 -15.64
CA ALA A 472 27.06 13.72 -15.42
C ALA A 472 27.95 13.40 -16.62
N ASP A 473 29.18 13.92 -16.60
CA ASP A 473 30.28 13.33 -17.35
C ASP A 473 30.68 12.02 -16.65
N GLY A 474 30.49 10.91 -17.35
CA GLY A 474 31.07 9.60 -17.03
C GLY A 474 30.18 8.69 -16.17
N LEU A 475 29.57 7.69 -16.80
CA LEU A 475 29.69 6.27 -16.46
C LEU A 475 28.80 5.42 -17.38
N GLY A 476 29.35 4.28 -17.79
CA GLY A 476 28.92 3.46 -18.91
C GLY A 476 27.68 2.58 -18.68
N GLU A 477 27.28 1.96 -19.79
CA GLU A 477 26.05 1.22 -20.01
C GLU A 477 25.94 -0.08 -19.21
N ALA A 478 24.79 -0.28 -18.56
CA ALA A 478 24.22 -1.60 -18.29
C ALA A 478 22.69 -1.50 -18.25
N GLY A 479 22.02 -2.28 -19.09
CA GLY A 479 20.56 -2.33 -19.19
C GLY A 479 19.96 -3.48 -18.38
N GLN A 480 18.90 -3.19 -17.61
CA GLN A 480 17.54 -3.77 -17.68
C GLN A 480 16.77 -3.44 -16.38
N ASN A 481 15.50 -3.05 -16.56
CA ASN A 481 14.56 -2.50 -15.58
C ASN A 481 14.89 -1.11 -15.02
N CYS A 482 14.15 -0.11 -15.53
CA CYS A 482 14.32 1.29 -15.21
C CYS A 482 13.44 1.69 -14.02
N GLU A 483 13.84 1.33 -12.80
CA GLU A 483 13.46 2.14 -11.63
C GLU A 483 14.48 3.29 -11.52
N GLY A 484 13.98 4.50 -11.26
CA GLY A 484 14.80 5.66 -10.96
C GLY A 484 14.36 6.19 -9.61
N ASP A 485 15.29 6.28 -8.66
CA ASP A 485 15.11 7.08 -7.44
C ASP A 485 15.25 8.55 -7.85
N VAL A 486 14.16 9.33 -7.75
CA VAL A 486 14.14 10.71 -8.23
C VAL A 486 14.35 11.63 -7.03
N ARG A 487 15.60 11.75 -6.60
CA ARG A 487 16.04 12.85 -5.73
C ARG A 487 16.55 13.97 -6.62
N GLY A 488 15.66 14.83 -7.11
CA GLY A 488 16.04 15.95 -7.98
C GLY A 488 14.92 16.70 -8.69
N LEU A 489 13.66 16.31 -8.48
CA LEU A 489 12.49 17.08 -8.95
C LEU A 489 12.09 18.18 -7.97
#